data_AF-A0A9W3DJK0-F1
#
_entry.id   AF-A0A9W3DJK0-F1
#
_cell.length_a   1.000
_cell.length_b   1.000
_cell.length_c   1.000
_cell.angle_alpha   90.00
_cell.angle_beta   90.00
_cell.angle_gamma   90.00
#
_symmetry.space_group_name_H-M   'P 1'
#
loop_
_entity.id
_entity.type
_entity.pdbx_description
1 polymer ?
#
loop_
_entity_poly.entity_id
_entity_poly.type
_entity_poly.pdbx_seq_one_letter_code
_entity_poly.pdbx_strand_id
1 'polypeptide(L)'
;MAYYLTDGIYPKWSTFIQSIPLPQGLKAELFAEKQESARKDVERAFRVLQSRFAIVKNPALLWDKEKIGKIMRTCVILHNMIVENERNTYILSDTSEFESGESSRSSQVEISQPTDSPSNFVSRHGIQAQIRDQQKHDRLKADLVENIW
;
A
#
# COMPACT_ATOMS: atom_id res chain seq x y z
N MET A 1 17.18 -4.31 6.67
CA MET A 1 16.54 -4.04 5.37
C MET A 1 15.11 -3.66 5.65
N ALA A 2 14.59 -2.57 5.08
CA ALA A 2 13.16 -2.25 5.21
C ALA A 2 12.35 -3.14 4.25
N TYR A 3 11.17 -3.57 4.66
CA TYR A 3 10.23 -4.33 3.83
C TYR A 3 8.89 -3.59 3.71
N TYR A 4 8.13 -3.92 2.68
CA TYR A 4 6.80 -3.38 2.42
C TYR A 4 5.75 -4.48 2.53
N LEU A 5 4.69 -4.18 3.27
CA LEU A 5 3.49 -5.01 3.31
C LEU A 5 2.76 -4.91 1.97
N THR A 6 2.42 -6.06 1.40
CA THR A 6 1.75 -6.14 0.10
C THR A 6 0.65 -7.20 0.14
N ASP A 7 -0.35 -7.06 -0.71
CA ASP A 7 -1.37 -8.08 -0.94
C ASP A 7 -0.88 -9.13 -1.96
N GLY A 8 -1.76 -10.08 -2.31
CA GLY A 8 -1.45 -11.15 -3.25
C GLY A 8 -1.36 -10.74 -4.72
N ILE A 9 -1.65 -9.47 -5.10
CA ILE A 9 -1.55 -9.02 -6.50
C ILE A 9 -0.15 -8.55 -6.86
N TYR A 10 0.71 -8.30 -5.88
CA TYR A 10 2.11 -7.92 -6.12
C TYR A 10 3.00 -9.14 -6.39
N PRO A 11 4.09 -8.97 -7.17
CA PRO A 11 5.09 -10.03 -7.34
C PRO A 11 5.87 -10.27 -6.04
N LYS A 12 6.42 -11.48 -5.89
CA LYS A 12 7.24 -11.90 -4.75
C LYS A 12 8.66 -11.32 -4.81
N TRP A 13 8.78 -10.00 -4.72
CA TRP A 13 10.08 -9.35 -4.67
C TRP A 13 10.69 -9.43 -3.27
N SER A 14 12.02 -9.35 -3.21
CA SER A 14 12.81 -9.49 -1.98
C SER A 14 12.40 -8.53 -0.84
N THR A 15 11.77 -7.41 -1.16
CA THR A 15 11.29 -6.42 -0.19
C THR A 15 9.78 -6.43 0.02
N PHE A 16 9.02 -7.18 -0.78
CA PHE A 16 7.56 -7.23 -0.69
C PHE A 16 7.15 -8.45 0.11
N ILE A 17 6.47 -8.25 1.22
CA ILE A 17 6.03 -9.30 2.12
C ILE A 17 4.51 -9.39 2.05
N GLN A 18 4.05 -10.60 1.72
CA GLN A 18 2.63 -10.93 1.57
C GLN A 18 2.20 -11.83 2.72
N SER A 19 0.91 -11.80 3.04
CA SER A 19 0.29 -12.80 3.92
C SER A 19 0.55 -14.24 3.41
N ILE A 20 0.38 -15.22 4.29
CA ILE A 20 0.47 -16.63 3.93
C ILE A 20 -0.94 -17.09 3.56
N PRO A 21 -1.21 -17.47 2.29
CA PRO A 21 -2.49 -18.07 1.94
C PRO A 21 -2.57 -19.45 2.59
N LEU A 22 -3.68 -19.75 3.26
CA LEU A 22 -3.90 -20.99 4.00
C LEU A 22 -2.75 -21.28 4.99
N PRO A 23 -2.56 -20.44 6.02
CA PRO A 23 -1.49 -20.64 7.00
C PRO A 23 -1.61 -22.01 7.67
N GLN A 24 -0.47 -22.69 7.82
CA GLN A 24 -0.38 -23.99 8.47
C GLN A 24 0.44 -23.85 9.75
N GLY A 25 -0.19 -24.13 10.89
CA GLY A 25 0.43 -24.06 12.21
C GLY A 25 0.42 -22.66 12.82
N LEU A 26 0.57 -22.63 14.15
CA LEU A 26 0.35 -21.44 14.98
C LEU A 26 1.18 -20.22 14.55
N LYS A 27 2.45 -20.41 14.16
CA LYS A 27 3.32 -19.29 13.74
C LYS A 27 2.87 -18.66 12.44
N ALA A 28 2.49 -19.48 11.46
CA ALA A 28 2.01 -19.00 10.18
C ALA A 28 0.64 -18.32 10.31
N GLU A 29 -0.23 -18.83 11.18
CA GLU A 29 -1.53 -18.23 11.50
C GLU A 29 -1.35 -16.85 12.14
N LEU A 30 -0.53 -16.75 13.19
CA LEU A 30 -0.25 -15.47 13.86
C LEU A 30 0.39 -14.47 12.90
N PHE A 31 1.26 -14.93 12.01
CA PHE A 31 1.85 -14.08 10.97
C PHE A 31 0.81 -13.56 9.99
N ALA A 32 -0.04 -14.43 9.45
CA ALA A 32 -1.11 -14.05 8.52
C ALA A 32 -2.07 -13.06 9.18
N GLU A 33 -2.49 -13.32 10.42
CA GLU A 33 -3.39 -12.45 11.18
C GLU A 33 -2.82 -11.04 11.35
N LYS A 34 -1.58 -10.92 11.85
CA LYS A 34 -0.92 -9.61 12.06
C LYS A 34 -0.76 -8.84 10.74
N GLN A 35 -0.34 -9.53 9.68
CA GLN A 35 -0.14 -8.92 8.35
C GLN A 35 -1.47 -8.45 7.76
N GLU A 36 -2.52 -9.27 7.84
CA GLU A 36 -3.83 -8.94 7.31
C GLU A 36 -4.54 -7.86 8.10
N SER A 37 -4.39 -7.83 9.43
CA SER A 37 -4.93 -6.75 10.25
C SER A 37 -4.30 -5.40 9.87
N ALA A 38 -2.97 -5.33 9.83
CA ALA A 38 -2.26 -4.11 9.45
C ALA A 38 -2.65 -3.67 8.02
N ARG A 39 -2.79 -4.62 7.09
CA ARG A 39 -3.24 -4.34 5.72
C ARG A 39 -4.65 -3.76 5.70
N LYS A 40 -5.59 -4.37 6.41
CA LYS A 40 -6.99 -3.91 6.50
C LYS A 40 -7.08 -2.49 7.06
N ASP A 41 -6.29 -2.16 8.07
CA ASP A 41 -6.27 -0.81 8.65
C ASP A 41 -5.78 0.23 7.63
N VAL A 42 -4.70 -0.08 6.92
CA VAL A 42 -4.18 0.78 5.85
C VAL A 42 -5.21 0.95 4.73
N GLU A 43 -5.80 -0.15 4.25
CA GLU A 43 -6.83 -0.10 3.20
C GLU A 43 -8.06 0.69 3.62
N ARG A 44 -8.51 0.52 4.86
CA ARG A 44 -9.64 1.28 5.40
C ARG A 44 -9.33 2.76 5.45
N ALA A 45 -8.15 3.14 5.95
CA ALA A 45 -7.71 4.54 5.99
C ALA A 45 -7.62 5.14 4.58
N PHE A 46 -7.03 4.42 3.63
CA PHE A 46 -6.94 4.88 2.24
C PHE A 46 -8.30 5.00 1.56
N ARG A 47 -9.25 4.08 1.82
CA ARG A 47 -10.62 4.20 1.31
C ARG A 47 -11.30 5.49 1.80
N VAL A 48 -11.15 5.83 3.08
CA VAL A 48 -11.67 7.08 3.65
C VAL A 48 -11.00 8.31 3.03
N LEU A 49 -9.67 8.29 2.88
CA LEU A 49 -8.95 9.41 2.27
C LEU A 49 -9.32 9.57 0.79
N GLN A 50 -9.54 8.49 0.05
CA GLN A 50 -9.95 8.53 -1.37
C GLN A 50 -11.39 9.04 -1.55
N SER A 51 -12.30 8.73 -0.62
CA SER A 51 -13.67 9.24 -0.69
C SER A 51 -13.75 10.73 -0.37
N ARG A 52 -12.91 11.22 0.56
CA ARG A 52 -12.87 12.63 0.96
C ARG A 52 -12.02 13.51 0.05
N PHE A 53 -10.91 12.99 -0.50
CA PHE A 53 -9.95 13.78 -1.25
C PHE A 53 -9.72 13.22 -2.66
N ALA A 54 -10.23 13.92 -3.68
CA ALA A 54 -10.08 13.55 -5.09
C ALA A 54 -8.62 13.42 -5.55
N ILE A 55 -7.69 14.16 -4.89
CA ILE A 55 -6.25 14.09 -5.17
C ILE A 55 -5.63 12.72 -4.83
N VAL A 56 -6.22 11.98 -3.88
CA VAL A 56 -5.78 10.62 -3.48
C VAL A 56 -6.43 9.54 -4.35
N LYS A 57 -7.59 9.84 -4.97
CA LYS A 57 -8.36 8.91 -5.80
C LYS A 57 -7.69 8.60 -7.14
N ASN A 58 -6.87 9.51 -7.66
CA ASN A 58 -6.21 9.34 -8.96
C ASN A 58 -4.72 9.05 -8.78
N PRO A 59 -4.11 8.28 -9.71
CA PRO A 59 -2.66 8.08 -9.72
C PRO A 59 -1.91 9.41 -9.68
N ALA A 60 -0.81 9.45 -8.93
CA ALA A 60 0.02 10.64 -8.85
C ALA A 60 0.54 11.02 -10.25
N LEU A 61 0.23 12.25 -10.68
CA LEU A 61 0.71 12.79 -11.95
C LEU A 61 2.22 13.14 -11.90
N LEU A 62 2.76 13.26 -10.68
CA LEU A 62 4.15 13.59 -10.42
C LEU A 62 4.85 12.40 -9.77
N TRP A 63 6.03 12.03 -10.27
CA TRP A 63 6.88 10.97 -9.72
C TRP A 63 7.90 11.51 -8.71
N ASP A 64 7.47 12.43 -7.85
CA ASP A 64 8.31 13.06 -6.82
C ASP A 64 7.86 12.58 -5.44
N LYS A 65 8.67 11.72 -4.83
CA LYS A 65 8.37 11.09 -3.52
C LYS A 65 8.18 12.12 -2.42
N GLU A 66 8.91 13.24 -2.43
CA GLU A 66 8.80 14.26 -1.39
C GLU A 66 7.47 15.00 -1.53
N LYS A 67 7.08 15.36 -2.76
CA LYS A 67 5.80 16.01 -3.03
C LYS A 67 4.62 15.11 -2.71
N ILE A 68 4.66 13.83 -3.13
CA ILE A 68 3.63 12.85 -2.78
C ILE A 68 3.52 12.72 -1.25
N GLY A 69 4.65 12.63 -0.56
CA GLY A 69 4.70 12.56 0.90
C GLY A 69 4.07 13.78 1.57
N LYS A 70 4.33 15.00 1.06
CA LYS A 70 3.71 16.24 1.55
C LYS A 70 2.21 16.23 1.33
N ILE A 71 1.73 15.86 0.14
CA ILE A 71 0.30 15.77 -0.18
C ILE A 71 -0.40 14.79 0.78
N MET A 72 0.14 13.57 0.94
CA MET A 72 -0.44 12.57 1.83
C MET A 72 -0.50 13.04 3.28
N ARG A 73 0.57 13.68 3.79
CA ARG A 73 0.59 14.26 5.14
C ARG A 73 -0.47 15.35 5.30
N THR A 74 -0.61 16.23 4.32
CA THR A 74 -1.65 17.27 4.32
C THR A 74 -3.05 16.64 4.34
N CYS A 75 -3.33 15.62 3.53
CA CYS A 75 -4.61 14.92 3.56
C CYS A 75 -4.92 14.28 4.93
N VAL A 76 -3.92 13.69 5.59
CA VAL A 76 -4.09 13.10 6.94
C VAL A 76 -4.36 14.19 7.97
N ILE A 77 -3.62 15.30 7.95
CA ILE A 77 -3.83 16.42 8.88
C ILE A 77 -5.24 17.02 8.67
N LEU A 78 -5.62 17.30 7.43
CA LEU A 78 -6.95 17.82 7.11
C LEU A 78 -8.06 16.84 7.51
N HIS A 79 -7.87 15.54 7.30
CA HIS A 79 -8.82 14.53 7.77
C HIS A 79 -9.01 14.60 9.28
N ASN A 80 -7.92 14.63 10.04
CA ASN A 80 -7.99 14.71 11.50
C ASN A 80 -8.67 16.02 11.96
N MET A 81 -8.36 17.15 11.32
CA MET A 81 -9.01 18.43 11.61
C MET A 81 -10.52 18.39 11.33
N ILE A 82 -10.94 17.79 10.21
CA ILE A 82 -12.36 17.62 9.87
C ILE A 82 -13.05 16.73 10.90
N VAL A 83 -12.46 15.58 11.25
CA VAL A 83 -13.01 14.66 12.25
C VAL A 83 -13.15 15.34 13.61
N GLU A 84 -12.15 16.11 14.05
CA GLU A 84 -12.20 16.88 15.29
C GLU A 84 -13.28 17.96 15.26
N ASN A 85 -13.43 18.68 14.15
CA ASN A 85 -14.47 19.70 13.99
C ASN A 85 -15.88 19.09 13.96
N GLU A 86 -16.07 18.01 13.21
CA GLU A 86 -17.33 17.28 13.11
C GLU A 86 -17.66 16.53 14.41
N ARG A 87 -16.68 16.21 15.28
CA ARG A 87 -16.90 15.54 16.59
C ARG A 87 -17.87 16.30 17.48
N ASN A 88 -17.92 17.64 17.37
CA ASN A 88 -18.89 18.47 18.08
C ASN A 88 -20.31 18.40 17.48
N THR A 89 -20.42 17.94 16.23
CA THR A 89 -21.68 17.76 15.48
C THR A 89 -22.18 16.30 15.50
N TYR A 90 -21.28 15.31 15.67
CA TYR A 90 -21.56 13.87 15.71
C TYR A 90 -22.48 13.41 16.85
N ILE A 91 -22.82 14.27 17.81
CA ILE A 91 -23.89 13.97 18.78
C ILE A 91 -25.27 13.93 18.10
N LEU A 92 -25.42 14.43 16.86
CA LEU A 92 -26.72 14.62 16.21
C LEU A 92 -26.93 13.95 14.83
N SER A 93 -25.90 13.40 14.18
CA SER A 93 -26.05 12.92 12.79
C SER A 93 -25.56 11.49 12.55
N ASP A 94 -26.52 10.68 12.10
CA ASP A 94 -26.47 9.27 11.73
C ASP A 94 -25.35 8.91 10.73
N THR A 95 -24.82 7.69 10.83
CA THR A 95 -23.59 7.20 10.16
C THR A 95 -23.83 6.74 8.71
N SER A 96 -24.94 7.14 8.11
CA SER A 96 -25.44 6.59 6.83
C SER A 96 -24.82 7.20 5.56
N GLU A 97 -23.98 8.24 5.66
CA GLU A 97 -23.37 8.91 4.48
C GLU A 97 -22.13 8.21 3.88
N PHE A 98 -21.68 7.08 4.44
CA PHE A 98 -20.45 6.39 3.98
C PHE A 98 -20.67 5.20 3.04
N GLU A 99 -21.89 4.97 2.55
CA GLU A 99 -22.11 3.94 1.52
C GLU A 99 -21.63 4.43 0.14
N SER A 100 -20.52 3.85 -0.31
CA SER A 100 -19.93 4.08 -1.62
C SER A 100 -20.79 3.46 -2.72
N GLY A 101 -21.38 4.28 -3.58
CA GLY A 101 -21.89 3.83 -4.89
C GLY A 101 -20.78 3.15 -5.70
N GLU A 102 -21.11 2.01 -6.29
CA GLU A 102 -20.20 1.21 -7.12
C GLU A 102 -19.66 2.03 -8.29
N SER A 103 -18.36 2.31 -8.30
CA SER A 103 -17.68 2.89 -9.45
C SER A 103 -16.72 1.86 -10.03
N SER A 104 -17.21 1.13 -11.04
CA SER A 104 -16.38 0.31 -11.93
C SER A 104 -15.28 1.17 -12.54
N ARG A 105 -14.02 0.94 -12.16
CA ARG A 105 -12.85 1.50 -12.85
C ARG A 105 -12.05 0.36 -13.47
N SER A 106 -12.29 0.10 -14.75
CA SER A 106 -11.26 -0.38 -15.65
C SER A 106 -10.51 0.84 -16.17
N SER A 107 -9.20 0.89 -15.95
CA SER A 107 -8.34 1.90 -16.56
C SER A 107 -6.98 1.24 -16.81
N GLN A 108 -6.82 0.64 -17.99
CA GLN A 108 -5.51 0.27 -18.51
C GLN A 108 -4.71 1.55 -18.76
N VAL A 109 -3.52 1.62 -18.16
CA VAL A 109 -2.53 2.67 -18.44
C VAL A 109 -1.58 2.12 -19.49
N GLU A 110 -1.71 2.59 -20.73
CA GLU A 110 -0.72 2.34 -21.78
C GLU A 110 0.56 3.11 -21.45
N ILE A 111 1.65 2.37 -21.23
CA ILE A 111 2.97 2.94 -20.94
C ILE A 111 3.59 3.36 -22.28
N SER A 112 3.53 4.65 -22.61
CA SER A 112 4.35 5.20 -23.69
C SER A 112 5.81 5.25 -23.24
N GLN A 113 6.68 4.44 -23.86
CA GLN A 113 8.13 4.46 -23.64
C GLN A 113 8.72 5.79 -24.13
N PRO A 114 9.56 6.49 -23.35
CA PRO A 114 10.45 7.51 -23.88
C PRO A 114 11.75 6.86 -24.38
N THR A 115 12.04 7.07 -25.66
CA THR A 115 13.33 6.81 -26.29
C THR A 115 14.36 7.82 -25.78
N ASP A 116 15.61 7.35 -25.60
CA ASP A 116 16.90 8.08 -25.59
C ASP A 116 17.73 8.05 -24.29
N SER A 117 18.63 7.04 -24.20
CA SER A 117 20.08 7.17 -23.92
C SER A 117 20.67 5.83 -23.38
N PRO A 118 21.70 5.23 -24.02
CA PRO A 118 22.07 3.82 -23.80
C PRO A 118 23.11 3.56 -22.69
N SER A 119 23.29 4.43 -21.69
CA SER A 119 24.41 4.30 -20.74
C SER A 119 24.10 3.66 -19.38
N ASN A 120 22.86 3.24 -19.09
CA ASN A 120 22.46 2.76 -17.74
C ASN A 120 21.83 1.35 -17.70
N PHE A 121 21.92 0.56 -18.77
CA PHE A 121 21.21 -0.71 -18.87
C PHE A 121 21.75 -1.79 -17.92
N VAL A 122 23.07 -1.88 -17.74
CA VAL A 122 23.73 -2.89 -16.89
C VAL A 122 23.44 -2.65 -15.40
N SER A 123 23.48 -1.39 -14.95
CA SER A 123 23.24 -1.02 -13.55
C SER A 123 21.77 -1.21 -13.13
N ARG A 124 20.81 -0.96 -14.03
CA ARG A 124 19.39 -1.26 -13.78
C ARG A 124 19.12 -2.76 -13.73
N HIS A 125 19.77 -3.56 -14.60
CA HIS A 125 19.64 -5.01 -14.59
C HIS A 125 20.14 -5.64 -13.28
N GLY A 126 21.26 -5.17 -12.73
CA GLY A 126 21.78 -5.66 -11.45
C GLY A 126 20.86 -5.35 -10.26
N ILE A 127 20.30 -4.14 -10.20
CA ILE A 127 19.34 -3.75 -9.15
C ILE A 127 18.01 -4.51 -9.31
N GLN A 128 17.52 -4.68 -10.53
CA GLN A 128 16.31 -5.46 -10.81
C GLN A 128 16.49 -6.94 -10.47
N ALA A 129 17.67 -7.53 -10.75
CA ALA A 129 17.98 -8.91 -10.40
C ALA A 129 17.98 -9.13 -8.88
N GLN A 130 18.52 -8.18 -8.11
CA GLN A 130 18.50 -8.25 -6.64
C GLN A 130 17.09 -8.06 -6.06
N ILE A 131 16.29 -7.15 -6.61
CA ILE A 131 14.91 -6.93 -6.14
C ILE A 131 14.03 -8.15 -6.45
N ARG A 132 14.24 -8.80 -7.59
CA ARG A 132 13.52 -10.00 -8.03
C ARG A 132 14.10 -11.31 -7.46
N ASP A 133 15.05 -11.23 -6.54
CA ASP A 133 15.66 -12.41 -5.91
C ASP A 133 14.63 -13.12 -5.01
N GLN A 134 14.08 -14.22 -5.53
CA GLN A 134 13.08 -15.03 -4.84
C GLN A 134 13.63 -15.69 -3.59
N GLN A 135 14.91 -16.09 -3.59
CA GLN A 135 15.51 -16.73 -2.41
C GLN A 135 15.61 -15.73 -1.25
N LYS A 136 15.94 -14.47 -1.54
CA LYS A 136 15.92 -13.41 -0.52
C LYS A 136 14.52 -13.13 0.00
N HIS A 137 13.51 -13.13 -0.88
CA HIS A 137 12.11 -13.02 -0.45
C HIS A 137 11.72 -14.15 0.50
N ASP A 138 11.98 -15.41 0.12
CA ASP A 138 11.59 -16.58 0.90
C ASP A 138 12.30 -16.63 2.25
N ARG A 139 13.61 -16.29 2.29
CA ARG A 139 14.38 -16.19 3.54
C ARG A 139 13.83 -15.11 4.46
N LEU A 140 13.61 -13.89 3.94
CA LEU A 140 13.05 -12.80 4.74
C LEU A 140 11.66 -13.17 5.27
N LYS A 141 10.82 -13.83 4.46
CA LYS A 141 9.49 -14.27 4.90
C LYS A 141 9.57 -15.31 6.00
N ALA A 142 10.45 -16.32 5.87
CA ALA A 142 10.67 -17.33 6.90
C ALA A 142 11.18 -16.71 8.20
N ASP A 143 12.17 -15.81 8.12
CA ASP A 143 12.71 -15.10 9.28
C ASP A 143 11.62 -14.28 9.98
N LEU A 144 10.76 -13.58 9.24
CA LEU A 144 9.67 -12.81 9.82
C LEU A 144 8.62 -13.69 10.50
N VAL A 145 8.31 -14.88 9.96
CA VAL A 145 7.39 -15.83 10.59
C VAL A 145 7.97 -16.40 11.88
N GLU A 146 9.27 -16.69 11.90
CA GLU A 146 9.96 -17.23 13.07
C GLU A 146 10.06 -16.20 14.22
N ASN A 147 10.22 -14.92 13.89
CA ASN A 147 10.44 -13.85 14.87
C ASN A 147 9.16 -13.09 15.27
N ILE A 148 7.97 -13.58 14.93
CA ILE A 148 6.71 -12.86 15.19
C ILE A 148 6.11 -13.08 16.59
N TRP A 149 6.84 -13.80 17.45
CA TRP A 149 6.50 -14.10 18.84
C TRP A 149 6.71 -12.90 19.77
#